data_AF-A0A6P2DD76-F1
#
_entry.id   AF-A0A6P2DD76-F1
#
_cell.length_a   1.000
_cell.length_b   1.000
_cell.length_c   1.000
_cell.angle_alpha   90.00
_cell.angle_beta   90.00
_cell.angle_gamma   90.00
#
_symmetry.space_group_name_H-M   'P 1'
#
loop_
_entity.id
_entity.type
_entity.pdbx_description
1 polymer ?
#
loop_
_entity_poly.entity_id
_entity_poly.type
_entity_poly.pdbx_seq_one_letter_code
_entity_poly.pdbx_strand_id
1 'polypeptide(L)'
;MQLQQSAPVKTPAQKVVVWEAFDATDPMTKAASQLYEQTLAADERIPWMWIEQSVQDRTKSKPRPGGWSRHLLLAAPEGRQDDPNALAGYVYGALLPGYGGYLCYVGVAEWARRMGVGGRLYEQFFKVLRVDAGELGEPLPFVIWESHRPDPLAPAADWENWTARTRLFDRVGGLWVDGVDFLSPNFAADEEDDDVPPVPLQLFVKPLDSPESAFTPERLREVVGGLHERVYHNQPGSALYDSTLPVGCEPRLRPARVAGAQKSERGELV
;
A
#
# COMPACT_ATOMS: atom_id res chain seq x y z
N MET A 1 10.63 -32.57 46.17
CA MET A 1 9.89 -31.32 45.88
C MET A 1 10.18 -30.94 44.43
N GLN A 2 9.30 -31.29 43.50
CA GLN A 2 9.42 -30.88 42.09
C GLN A 2 8.74 -29.52 41.93
N LEU A 3 9.52 -28.52 41.53
CA LEU A 3 9.01 -27.21 41.13
C LEU A 3 8.26 -27.38 39.81
N GLN A 4 6.93 -27.30 39.86
CA GLN A 4 6.10 -27.12 38.67
C GLN A 4 6.46 -25.77 38.04
N GLN A 5 7.10 -25.81 36.88
CA GLN A 5 7.26 -24.65 36.03
C GLN A 5 5.89 -24.30 35.45
N SER A 6 5.29 -23.22 35.97
CA SER A 6 4.07 -22.63 35.42
C SER A 6 4.34 -22.21 33.98
N ALA A 7 3.59 -22.77 33.03
CA ALA A 7 3.61 -22.32 31.65
C ALA A 7 3.26 -20.82 31.59
N PRO A 8 3.91 -20.03 30.71
CA PRO A 8 3.62 -18.61 30.57
C PRO A 8 2.17 -18.42 30.12
N VAL A 9 1.40 -17.69 30.94
CA VAL A 9 0.04 -17.26 30.59
C VAL A 9 0.16 -16.39 29.35
N LYS A 10 -0.42 -16.84 28.22
CA LYS A 10 -0.56 -16.01 27.02
C LYS A 10 -1.47 -14.85 27.37
N THR A 11 -0.91 -13.66 27.55
CA THR A 11 -1.68 -12.42 27.63
C THR A 11 -2.56 -12.34 26.38
N PRO A 12 -3.88 -12.10 26.51
CA PRO A 12 -4.73 -11.96 25.34
C PRO A 12 -4.19 -10.85 24.46
N ALA A 13 -4.05 -11.13 23.17
CA ALA A 13 -3.59 -10.14 22.19
C ALA A 13 -4.54 -8.93 22.26
N GLN A 14 -3.96 -7.75 22.52
CA GLN A 14 -4.74 -6.52 22.60
C GLN A 14 -5.44 -6.28 21.27
N LYS A 15 -6.77 -6.13 21.30
CA LYS A 15 -7.58 -5.95 20.09
C LYS A 15 -7.20 -4.62 19.44
N VAL A 16 -6.98 -4.65 18.12
CA VAL A 16 -6.72 -3.45 17.30
C VAL A 16 -8.04 -2.98 16.69
N VAL A 17 -8.31 -1.68 16.80
CA VAL A 17 -9.44 -0.99 16.16
C VAL A 17 -8.91 -0.19 14.97
N VAL A 18 -9.64 -0.22 13.86
CA VAL A 18 -9.37 0.58 12.67
C VAL A 18 -10.56 1.49 12.40
N TRP A 19 -10.32 2.77 12.15
CA TRP A 19 -11.36 3.77 11.85
C TRP A 19 -10.89 4.73 10.77
N GLU A 20 -11.82 5.45 10.14
CA GLU A 20 -11.51 6.48 9.15
C GLU A 20 -11.35 7.85 9.82
N ALA A 21 -10.33 8.59 9.41
CA ALA A 21 -10.11 9.97 9.82
C ALA A 21 -10.97 10.91 8.98
N PHE A 22 -11.66 11.84 9.65
CA PHE A 22 -12.55 12.82 9.02
C PHE A 22 -12.21 14.26 9.40
N ASP A 23 -11.28 14.47 10.33
CA ASP A 23 -10.84 15.80 10.75
C ASP A 23 -9.31 15.90 10.63
N ALA A 24 -8.84 16.81 9.77
CA ALA A 24 -7.42 17.04 9.57
C ALA A 24 -6.76 17.71 10.79
N THR A 25 -7.55 18.37 11.65
CA THR A 25 -7.07 19.00 12.87
C THR A 25 -7.01 18.04 14.05
N ASP A 26 -7.60 16.84 13.93
CA ASP A 26 -7.58 15.77 14.93
C ASP A 26 -6.13 15.41 15.31
N PRO A 27 -5.79 15.36 16.61
CA PRO A 27 -4.48 14.92 17.07
C PRO A 27 -4.02 13.56 16.50
N MET A 28 -4.94 12.63 16.24
CA MET A 28 -4.64 11.33 15.63
C MET A 28 -4.25 11.46 14.16
N THR A 29 -4.88 12.37 13.41
CA THR A 29 -4.49 12.67 12.03
C THR A 29 -3.07 13.26 12.00
N LYS A 30 -2.75 14.16 12.94
CA LYS A 30 -1.39 14.72 13.05
C LYS A 30 -0.35 13.67 13.44
N ALA A 31 -0.69 12.75 14.33
CA ALA A 31 0.18 11.62 14.65
C ALA A 31 0.42 10.72 13.43
N ALA A 32 -0.57 10.57 12.55
CA ALA A 32 -0.42 9.82 11.30
C ALA A 32 0.60 10.48 10.36
N SER A 33 0.69 11.82 10.32
CA SER A 33 1.75 12.54 9.58
C SER A 33 3.14 12.14 10.06
N GLN A 34 3.35 12.13 11.37
CA GLN A 34 4.66 11.78 11.95
C GLN A 34 5.00 10.32 11.66
N LEU A 35 4.02 9.42 11.80
CA LEU A 35 4.21 8.02 11.49
C LEU A 35 4.45 7.78 9.99
N TYR A 36 3.82 8.57 9.12
CA TYR A 36 4.03 8.58 7.68
C TYR A 36 5.49 8.87 7.33
N GLU A 37 6.06 9.93 7.91
CA GLU A 37 7.46 10.29 7.70
C GLU A 37 8.44 9.26 8.28
N GLN A 38 8.09 8.61 9.39
CA GLN A 38 8.92 7.57 10.02
C GLN A 38 8.91 6.24 9.27
N THR A 39 7.87 5.97 8.46
CA THR A 39 7.67 4.65 7.85
C THR A 39 7.97 4.60 6.36
N LEU A 40 8.09 5.74 5.69
CA LEU A 40 8.28 5.84 4.24
C LEU A 40 9.53 6.64 3.87
N ALA A 41 10.18 6.25 2.78
CA ALA A 41 11.33 6.96 2.22
C ALA A 41 10.92 8.34 1.67
N ALA A 42 11.84 9.30 1.61
CA ALA A 42 11.53 10.68 1.21
C ALA A 42 11.05 10.82 -0.23
N ASP A 43 11.71 10.12 -1.14
CA ASP A 43 11.47 10.05 -2.57
C ASP A 43 10.10 9.45 -2.96
N GLU A 44 9.50 8.64 -2.08
CA GLU A 44 8.19 8.01 -2.29
C GLU A 44 7.01 8.86 -1.78
N ARG A 45 7.27 9.91 -1.01
CA ARG A 45 6.26 10.65 -0.26
C ARG A 45 5.73 11.84 -1.06
N ILE A 46 4.42 11.89 -1.30
CA ILE A 46 3.76 13.15 -1.61
C ILE A 46 3.74 14.07 -0.37
N PRO A 47 3.57 15.39 -0.54
CA PRO A 47 3.36 16.30 0.57
C PRO A 47 2.17 15.87 1.44
N TRP A 48 2.38 15.76 2.76
CA TRP A 48 1.33 15.35 3.70
C TRP A 48 0.07 16.23 3.62
N MET A 49 0.24 17.52 3.33
CA MET A 49 -0.87 18.46 3.15
C MET A 49 -1.89 18.00 2.08
N TRP A 50 -1.49 17.22 1.07
CA TRP A 50 -2.41 16.65 0.08
C TRP A 50 -3.29 15.55 0.68
N ILE A 51 -2.74 14.76 1.60
CA ILE A 51 -3.49 13.75 2.38
C ILE A 51 -4.46 14.46 3.34
N GLU A 52 -4.01 15.51 4.04
CA GLU A 52 -4.90 16.30 4.91
C GLU A 52 -6.06 16.93 4.16
N GLN A 53 -5.80 17.51 2.98
CA GLN A 53 -6.85 18.07 2.14
C GLN A 53 -7.90 17.01 1.77
N SER A 54 -7.47 15.77 1.48
CA SER A 54 -8.38 14.68 1.16
C SER A 54 -9.30 14.32 2.34
N VAL A 55 -8.78 14.35 3.58
CA VAL A 55 -9.56 14.14 4.81
C VAL A 55 -10.62 15.23 4.97
N GLN A 56 -10.25 16.49 4.73
CA GLN A 56 -11.20 17.61 4.81
C GLN A 56 -12.28 17.57 3.74
N ASP A 57 -11.94 17.11 2.53
CA ASP A 57 -12.90 17.03 1.42
C ASP A 57 -13.91 15.89 1.62
N ARG A 58 -13.47 14.82 2.30
CA ARG A 58 -14.30 13.65 2.62
C ARG A 58 -15.50 13.98 3.50
N THR A 59 -15.38 14.92 4.43
CA THR A 59 -16.50 15.36 5.29
C THR A 59 -17.48 16.29 4.57
N LYS A 60 -17.01 17.01 3.55
CA LYS A 60 -17.78 18.05 2.87
C LYS A 60 -18.62 17.50 1.72
N SER A 61 -18.27 16.35 1.15
CA SER A 61 -19.00 15.80 0.01
C SER A 61 -19.02 14.28 -0.05
N LYS A 62 -20.16 13.75 -0.50
CA LYS A 62 -20.28 12.37 -0.97
C LYS A 62 -19.28 12.10 -2.10
N PRO A 63 -18.91 10.83 -2.37
CA PRO A 63 -18.14 10.48 -3.57
C PRO A 63 -18.79 11.14 -4.80
N ARG A 64 -18.00 11.88 -5.57
CA ARG A 64 -18.48 12.54 -6.79
C ARG A 64 -18.36 11.55 -7.94
N PRO A 65 -19.34 11.46 -8.86
CA PRO A 65 -19.19 10.69 -10.09
C PRO A 65 -17.90 11.08 -10.82
N GLY A 66 -17.06 10.11 -11.15
CA GLY A 66 -15.77 10.31 -11.83
C GLY A 66 -14.63 10.86 -10.96
N GLY A 67 -14.89 11.21 -9.69
CA GLY A 67 -13.86 11.65 -8.74
C GLY A 67 -13.30 10.50 -7.92
N TRP A 68 -12.05 10.61 -7.49
CA TRP A 68 -11.47 9.64 -6.55
C TRP A 68 -12.20 9.69 -5.21
N SER A 69 -12.49 8.53 -4.63
CA SER A 69 -12.93 8.43 -3.24
C SER A 69 -11.74 8.06 -2.37
N ARG A 70 -11.21 9.03 -1.62
CA ARG A 70 -9.96 8.90 -0.85
C ARG A 70 -10.27 8.61 0.62
N HIS A 71 -9.44 7.79 1.25
CA HIS A 71 -9.56 7.40 2.64
C HIS A 71 -8.22 7.45 3.34
N LEU A 72 -8.21 8.00 4.55
CA LEU A 72 -7.17 7.79 5.54
C LEU A 72 -7.76 6.97 6.69
N LEU A 73 -7.33 5.71 6.83
CA LEU A 73 -7.71 4.89 7.97
C LEU A 73 -6.58 4.83 8.98
N LEU A 74 -6.92 4.93 10.26
CA LEU A 74 -6.02 4.90 11.40
C LEU A 74 -6.25 3.64 12.21
N ALA A 75 -5.22 3.15 12.88
CA ALA A 75 -5.30 2.00 13.76
C ALA A 75 -4.64 2.27 15.11
N ALA A 76 -5.27 1.82 16.17
CA ALA A 76 -4.76 1.86 17.54
C ALA A 76 -5.33 0.69 18.35
N PRO A 77 -4.73 0.35 19.50
CA PRO A 77 -5.33 -0.58 20.43
C PRO A 77 -6.71 -0.11 20.91
N GLU A 78 -7.61 -1.04 21.19
CA GLU A 78 -8.94 -0.74 21.71
C GLU A 78 -8.86 0.04 23.02
N GLY A 79 -9.62 1.14 23.10
CA GLY A 79 -9.63 2.08 24.22
C GLY A 79 -8.53 3.14 24.16
N ARG A 80 -7.85 3.29 23.02
CA ARG A 80 -6.73 4.23 22.81
C ARG A 80 -6.85 5.04 21.51
N GLN A 81 -8.05 5.11 20.92
CA GLN A 81 -8.28 5.81 19.65
C GLN A 81 -8.19 7.33 19.77
N ASP A 82 -8.09 7.88 20.98
CA ASP A 82 -7.94 9.30 21.31
C ASP A 82 -6.53 9.65 21.83
N ASP A 83 -5.59 8.69 21.83
CA ASP A 83 -4.20 8.89 22.27
C ASP A 83 -3.23 8.84 21.07
N PRO A 84 -2.73 10.01 20.62
CA PRO A 84 -1.73 10.12 19.54
C PRO A 84 -0.50 9.23 19.72
N ASN A 85 -0.05 9.02 20.96
CA ASN A 85 1.13 8.20 21.24
C ASN A 85 0.84 6.69 21.12
N ALA A 86 -0.43 6.31 21.06
CA ALA A 86 -0.89 4.94 20.88
C ALA A 86 -1.28 4.62 19.42
N LEU A 87 -1.07 5.55 18.48
CA LEU A 87 -1.28 5.29 17.06
C LEU A 87 -0.37 4.15 16.60
N ALA A 88 -0.98 3.05 16.18
CA ALA A 88 -0.31 1.81 15.81
C ALA A 88 -0.04 1.70 14.31
N GLY A 89 -0.83 2.39 13.48
CA GLY A 89 -0.66 2.37 12.03
C GLY A 89 -1.65 3.24 11.29
N TYR A 90 -1.42 3.40 9.99
CA TYR A 90 -2.29 4.11 9.06
C TYR A 90 -2.31 3.42 7.69
N VAL A 91 -3.35 3.66 6.91
CA VAL A 91 -3.39 3.37 5.47
C VAL A 91 -4.07 4.53 4.75
N TYR A 92 -3.49 4.95 3.64
CA TYR A 92 -4.06 5.96 2.74
C TYR A 92 -4.20 5.38 1.33
N GLY A 93 -5.32 5.64 0.70
CA GLY A 93 -5.61 5.18 -0.65
C GLY A 93 -6.96 5.64 -1.15
N ALA A 94 -7.35 5.18 -2.33
CA ALA A 94 -8.58 5.59 -2.97
C ALA A 94 -9.25 4.51 -3.83
N LEU A 95 -10.56 4.67 -4.04
CA LEU A 95 -11.27 4.12 -5.19
C LEU A 95 -11.11 5.08 -6.38
N LEU A 96 -10.67 4.57 -7.52
CA LEU A 96 -10.55 5.31 -8.76
C LEU A 96 -11.64 4.82 -9.73
N PRO A 97 -12.66 5.66 -10.04
CA PRO A 97 -13.76 5.27 -10.93
C PRO A 97 -13.27 4.76 -12.29
N GLY A 98 -13.87 3.66 -12.74
CA GLY A 98 -13.50 2.99 -13.99
C GLY A 98 -12.14 2.28 -14.01
N TYR A 99 -11.43 2.20 -12.88
CA TYR A 99 -10.14 1.53 -12.76
C TYR A 99 -10.13 0.43 -11.69
N GLY A 100 -10.33 0.80 -10.43
CA GLY A 100 -10.22 -0.09 -9.28
C GLY A 100 -9.74 0.65 -8.03
N GLY A 101 -9.31 -0.11 -7.02
CA GLY A 101 -8.72 0.44 -5.81
C GLY A 101 -7.22 0.67 -5.95
N TYR A 102 -6.72 1.73 -5.33
CA TYR A 102 -5.30 2.01 -5.20
C TYR A 102 -4.96 2.31 -3.74
N LEU A 103 -4.05 1.54 -3.15
CA LEU A 103 -3.50 1.82 -1.82
C LEU A 103 -2.15 2.49 -2.01
N CYS A 104 -2.07 3.78 -1.69
CA CYS A 104 -0.87 4.58 -1.88
C CYS A 104 0.15 4.29 -0.77
N TYR A 105 -0.31 4.31 0.48
CA TYR A 105 0.59 4.27 1.64
C TYR A 105 0.03 3.41 2.76
N VAL A 106 0.91 2.68 3.44
CA VAL A 106 0.61 1.96 4.67
C VAL A 106 1.82 1.97 5.59
N GLY A 107 1.60 2.37 6.83
CA GLY A 107 2.64 2.39 7.86
C GLY A 107 2.17 1.72 9.13
N VAL A 108 3.10 1.02 9.80
CA VAL A 108 2.87 0.41 11.12
C VAL A 108 4.02 0.82 12.03
N ALA A 109 3.67 1.40 13.17
CA ALA A 109 4.63 1.81 14.19
C ALA A 109 5.48 0.60 14.62
N GLU A 110 6.77 0.81 14.86
CA GLU A 110 7.70 -0.27 15.17
C GLU A 110 7.24 -1.10 16.37
N TRP A 111 6.81 -0.43 17.43
CA TRP A 111 6.28 -1.06 18.65
C TRP A 111 5.04 -1.92 18.40
N ALA A 112 4.28 -1.62 17.34
CA ALA A 112 3.03 -2.30 17.00
C ALA A 112 3.20 -3.41 15.94
N ARG A 113 4.43 -3.61 15.44
CA ARG A 113 4.71 -4.68 14.48
C ARG A 113 4.41 -6.04 15.10
N ARG A 114 3.95 -6.98 14.27
CA ARG A 114 3.52 -8.34 14.68
C ARG A 114 2.28 -8.40 15.58
N MET A 115 1.61 -7.29 15.85
CA MET A 115 0.30 -7.26 16.55
C MET A 115 -0.91 -7.40 15.61
N GLY A 116 -0.70 -7.65 14.31
CA GLY A 116 -1.77 -7.81 13.32
C GLY A 116 -2.33 -6.51 12.74
N VAL A 117 -1.76 -5.35 13.10
CA VAL A 117 -2.19 -4.01 12.65
C VAL A 117 -2.27 -3.91 11.13
N GLY A 118 -1.19 -4.25 10.41
CA GLY A 118 -1.17 -4.19 8.95
C GLY A 118 -2.27 -5.03 8.30
N GLY A 119 -2.53 -6.25 8.79
CA GLY A 119 -3.60 -7.10 8.28
C GLY A 119 -4.98 -6.45 8.44
N ARG A 120 -5.23 -5.86 9.61
CA ARG A 120 -6.50 -5.15 9.91
C ARG A 120 -6.68 -3.90 9.03
N LEU A 121 -5.62 -3.13 8.79
CA LEU A 121 -5.66 -1.95 7.92
C LEU A 121 -6.04 -2.33 6.48
N TYR A 122 -5.37 -3.33 5.90
CA TYR A 122 -5.70 -3.84 4.56
C TYR A 122 -7.14 -4.38 4.49
N GLU A 123 -7.53 -5.23 5.43
CA GLU A 123 -8.89 -5.80 5.48
C GLU A 123 -9.97 -4.71 5.55
N GLN A 124 -9.75 -3.67 6.37
CA GLN A 124 -10.70 -2.58 6.49
C GLN A 124 -10.72 -1.71 5.23
N PHE A 125 -9.55 -1.42 4.67
CA PHE A 125 -9.43 -0.66 3.42
C PHE A 125 -10.20 -1.34 2.27
N PHE A 126 -10.04 -2.65 2.07
CA PHE A 126 -10.79 -3.38 1.04
C PHE A 126 -12.30 -3.34 1.25
N LYS A 127 -12.77 -3.34 2.51
CA LYS A 127 -14.20 -3.24 2.80
C LYS A 127 -14.75 -1.85 2.47
N VAL A 128 -14.02 -0.79 2.82
CA VAL A 128 -14.42 0.58 2.52
C VAL A 128 -14.50 0.80 1.01
N LEU A 129 -13.49 0.34 0.25
CA LEU A 129 -13.53 0.44 -1.21
C LEU A 129 -14.70 -0.31 -1.85
N ARG A 130 -15.07 -1.49 -1.31
CA ARG A 130 -16.27 -2.22 -1.79
C ARG A 130 -17.56 -1.46 -1.53
N VAL A 131 -17.67 -0.79 -0.39
CA VAL A 131 -18.83 0.06 -0.09
C VAL A 131 -18.90 1.19 -1.09
N ASP A 132 -17.80 1.90 -1.31
CA ASP A 132 -17.78 3.02 -2.25
C ASP A 132 -18.07 2.59 -3.70
N ALA A 133 -17.52 1.45 -4.13
CA ALA A 133 -17.83 0.88 -5.45
C ALA A 133 -19.31 0.53 -5.58
N GLY A 134 -19.89 -0.07 -4.53
CA GLY A 134 -21.33 -0.38 -4.46
C GLY A 134 -22.22 0.87 -4.51
N GLU A 135 -21.86 1.93 -3.78
CA GLU A 135 -22.58 3.22 -3.80
C GLU A 135 -22.52 3.90 -5.17
N LEU A 136 -21.43 3.71 -5.92
CA LEU A 136 -21.27 4.21 -7.29
C LEU A 136 -21.91 3.28 -8.34
N GLY A 137 -22.27 2.05 -7.98
CA GLY A 137 -22.74 1.03 -8.92
C GLY A 137 -21.66 0.54 -9.88
N GLU A 138 -20.39 0.64 -9.49
CA GLU A 138 -19.22 0.24 -10.29
C GLU A 138 -18.60 -1.06 -9.74
N PRO A 139 -17.95 -1.89 -10.58
CA PRO A 139 -17.21 -3.05 -10.11
C PRO A 139 -15.92 -2.62 -9.40
N LEU A 140 -15.47 -3.42 -8.43
CA LEU A 140 -14.14 -3.32 -7.85
C LEU A 140 -13.31 -4.55 -8.27
N PRO A 141 -12.74 -4.55 -9.48
CA PRO A 141 -12.08 -5.75 -10.02
C PRO A 141 -10.85 -6.14 -9.18
N PHE A 142 -10.12 -5.14 -8.68
CA PHE A 142 -8.92 -5.32 -7.88
C PHE A 142 -8.60 -4.12 -6.98
N VAL A 143 -7.65 -4.31 -6.09
CA VAL A 143 -6.88 -3.24 -5.43
C VAL A 143 -5.40 -3.42 -5.74
N ILE A 144 -4.72 -2.37 -6.20
CA ILE A 144 -3.28 -2.37 -6.50
C ILE A 144 -2.51 -1.50 -5.49
N TRP A 145 -1.27 -1.86 -5.21
CA TRP A 145 -0.34 -1.04 -4.44
C TRP A 145 1.11 -1.30 -4.85
N GLU A 146 1.95 -0.34 -4.54
CA GLU A 146 3.39 -0.40 -4.76
C GLU A 146 4.12 -0.68 -3.45
N SER A 147 5.31 -1.26 -3.55
CA SER A 147 6.23 -1.31 -2.43
C SER A 147 7.68 -1.33 -2.90
N HIS A 148 8.51 -0.54 -2.22
CA HIS A 148 9.95 -0.51 -2.43
C HIS A 148 10.61 -1.83 -2.00
N ARG A 149 11.29 -2.47 -2.95
CA ARG A 149 12.15 -3.62 -2.70
C ARG A 149 13.55 -3.13 -2.37
N PRO A 150 14.17 -3.55 -1.25
CA PRO A 150 15.52 -3.10 -0.89
C PRO A 150 16.53 -3.35 -2.01
N ASP A 151 17.51 -2.46 -2.11
CA ASP A 151 18.68 -2.66 -2.95
C ASP A 151 19.36 -4.00 -2.63
N PRO A 152 19.90 -4.73 -3.63
CA PRO A 152 20.64 -5.98 -3.40
C PRO A 152 21.75 -5.89 -2.34
N LEU A 153 22.36 -4.71 -2.17
CA LEU A 153 23.42 -4.42 -1.21
C LEU A 153 22.90 -3.77 0.08
N ALA A 154 21.58 -3.59 0.23
CA ALA A 154 20.98 -3.04 1.44
C ALA A 154 21.28 -3.92 2.67
N PRO A 155 21.36 -3.32 3.88
CA PRO A 155 21.53 -4.06 5.12
C PRO A 155 20.50 -5.19 5.32
N ALA A 156 20.89 -6.25 6.03
CA ALA A 156 20.02 -7.40 6.30
C ALA A 156 18.67 -7.01 6.95
N ALA A 157 18.66 -5.97 7.79
CA ALA A 157 17.45 -5.47 8.43
C ALA A 157 16.39 -4.99 7.41
N ASP A 158 16.80 -4.42 6.28
CA ASP A 158 15.88 -3.97 5.22
C ASP A 158 15.27 -5.16 4.48
N TRP A 159 16.07 -6.20 4.25
CA TRP A 159 15.62 -7.47 3.68
C TRP A 159 14.69 -8.23 4.63
N GLU A 160 14.93 -8.19 5.94
CA GLU A 160 14.01 -8.73 6.94
C GLU A 160 12.66 -7.98 6.94
N ASN A 161 12.70 -6.64 6.87
CA ASN A 161 11.51 -5.81 6.73
C ASN A 161 10.76 -6.08 5.43
N TRP A 162 11.46 -6.25 4.30
CA TRP A 162 10.88 -6.66 3.02
C TRP A 162 10.21 -8.04 3.08
N THR A 163 10.88 -9.01 3.69
CA THR A 163 10.32 -10.35 3.92
C THR A 163 9.06 -10.29 4.78
N ALA A 164 9.04 -9.45 5.81
CA ALA A 164 7.86 -9.25 6.63
C ALA A 164 6.70 -8.59 5.85
N ARG A 165 7.00 -7.59 5.00
CA ARG A 165 6.03 -6.93 4.11
C ARG A 165 5.40 -7.90 3.12
N THR A 166 6.20 -8.65 2.37
CA THR A 166 5.71 -9.61 1.38
C THR A 166 4.90 -10.76 1.99
N ARG A 167 5.25 -11.22 3.20
CA ARG A 167 4.41 -12.16 3.98
C ARG A 167 3.08 -11.57 4.42
N LEU A 168 3.04 -10.27 4.76
CA LEU A 168 1.79 -9.58 5.03
C LEU A 168 0.93 -9.50 3.76
N PHE A 169 1.53 -9.09 2.64
CA PHE A 169 0.84 -9.00 1.34
C PHE A 169 0.23 -10.35 0.94
N ASP A 170 0.98 -11.44 1.07
CA ASP A 170 0.50 -12.80 0.82
C ASP A 170 -0.69 -13.15 1.72
N ARG A 171 -0.60 -12.82 3.02
CA ARG A 171 -1.66 -13.09 4.00
C ARG A 171 -2.95 -12.33 3.70
N VAL A 172 -2.86 -11.11 3.21
CA VAL A 172 -4.04 -10.31 2.84
C VAL A 172 -4.55 -10.66 1.43
N GLY A 173 -3.97 -11.67 0.78
CA GLY A 173 -4.35 -12.16 -0.55
C GLY A 173 -3.86 -11.27 -1.69
N GLY A 174 -2.76 -10.56 -1.49
CA GLY A 174 -2.03 -9.87 -2.54
C GLY A 174 -1.17 -10.83 -3.34
N LEU A 175 -1.08 -10.54 -4.64
CA LEU A 175 -0.29 -11.26 -5.62
C LEU A 175 0.73 -10.30 -6.21
N TRP A 176 1.98 -10.72 -6.31
CA TRP A 176 3.05 -9.95 -6.94
C TRP A 176 2.88 -9.98 -8.47
N VAL A 177 3.00 -8.82 -9.10
CA VAL A 177 3.09 -8.68 -10.56
C VAL A 177 4.56 -8.90 -10.95
N ASP A 178 4.94 -10.15 -11.19
CA ASP A 178 6.29 -10.52 -11.64
C ASP A 178 6.45 -10.18 -13.12
N GLY A 179 7.65 -9.74 -13.52
CA GLY A 179 7.97 -9.36 -14.90
C GLY A 179 7.83 -7.87 -15.21
N VAL A 180 7.52 -7.03 -14.21
CA VAL A 180 7.49 -5.57 -14.31
C VAL A 180 8.14 -4.96 -13.07
N ASP A 181 9.07 -4.03 -13.27
CA ASP A 181 9.53 -3.09 -12.25
C ASP A 181 8.85 -1.75 -12.55
N PHE A 182 7.99 -1.28 -11.65
CA PHE A 182 7.23 -0.05 -11.85
C PHE A 182 8.08 1.17 -11.53
N LEU A 183 8.17 2.12 -12.46
CA LEU A 183 8.96 3.34 -12.27
C LEU A 183 8.04 4.50 -11.89
N SER A 184 7.94 4.78 -10.60
CA SER A 184 7.21 5.96 -10.14
C SER A 184 8.06 7.23 -10.31
N PRO A 185 7.43 8.40 -10.49
CA PRO A 185 8.12 9.68 -10.32
C PRO A 185 8.82 9.74 -8.96
N ASN A 186 9.92 10.48 -8.90
CA ASN A 186 10.58 10.81 -7.65
C ASN A 186 9.98 12.11 -7.10
N PHE A 187 9.28 12.06 -5.97
CA PHE A 187 8.61 13.23 -5.40
C PHE A 187 9.51 14.07 -4.50
N ALA A 188 10.75 13.64 -4.26
CA ALA A 188 11.76 14.46 -3.62
C ALA A 188 12.54 15.34 -4.61
N ALA A 189 12.32 15.16 -5.93
CA ALA A 189 12.85 16.06 -6.93
C ALA A 189 12.17 17.43 -6.79
N ASP A 190 12.96 18.47 -6.58
CA ASP A 190 12.47 19.84 -6.75
C ASP A 190 12.10 20.05 -8.23
N GLU A 191 11.11 20.90 -8.54
CA GLU A 191 10.64 21.14 -9.93
C GLU A 191 11.75 21.61 -10.90
N GLU A 192 12.94 21.94 -10.39
CA GLU A 192 14.11 22.39 -11.14
C GLU A 192 15.17 21.28 -11.38
N ASP A 193 14.98 20.07 -10.81
CA ASP A 193 15.94 18.96 -10.90
C ASP A 193 15.37 17.79 -11.73
N ASP A 194 15.40 17.96 -13.05
CA ASP A 194 14.97 16.96 -14.03
C ASP A 194 15.86 15.69 -14.07
N ASP A 195 16.98 15.67 -13.33
CA ASP A 195 17.97 14.59 -13.35
C ASP A 195 17.78 13.55 -12.23
N VAL A 196 16.76 13.70 -11.38
CA VAL A 196 16.51 12.74 -10.28
C VAL A 196 15.92 11.44 -10.84
N PRO A 197 16.55 10.27 -10.59
CA PRO A 197 16.09 9.02 -11.15
C PRO A 197 14.72 8.60 -10.59
N PRO A 198 13.88 7.93 -11.39
CA PRO A 198 12.62 7.38 -10.92
C PRO A 198 12.84 6.32 -9.84
N VAL A 199 11.81 6.12 -9.00
CA VAL A 199 11.87 5.14 -7.91
C VAL A 199 11.35 3.79 -8.43
N PRO A 200 12.18 2.72 -8.44
CA PRO A 200 11.74 1.40 -8.84
C PRO A 200 10.94 0.72 -7.73
N LEU A 201 9.70 0.36 -8.04
CA LEU A 201 8.76 -0.25 -7.10
C LEU A 201 8.26 -1.60 -7.62
N GLN A 202 7.92 -2.49 -6.70
CA GLN A 202 7.24 -3.75 -7.00
C GLN A 202 5.74 -3.56 -6.88
N LEU A 203 4.98 -4.10 -7.83
CA LEU A 203 3.53 -4.02 -7.83
C LEU A 203 2.88 -5.26 -7.23
N PHE A 204 1.83 -5.03 -6.46
CA PHE A 204 1.00 -6.08 -5.89
C PHE A 204 -0.45 -5.79 -6.18
N VAL A 205 -1.20 -6.84 -6.52
CA VAL A 205 -2.62 -6.75 -6.85
C VAL A 205 -3.38 -7.74 -5.99
N LYS A 206 -4.51 -7.30 -5.43
CA LYS A 206 -5.51 -8.18 -4.84
C LYS A 206 -6.75 -8.20 -5.75
N PRO A 207 -7.03 -9.31 -6.44
CA PRO A 207 -8.32 -9.52 -7.08
C PRO A 207 -9.45 -9.48 -6.04
N LEU A 208 -10.55 -8.78 -6.36
CA LEU A 208 -11.74 -8.73 -5.50
C LEU A 208 -12.97 -9.28 -6.21
N ASP A 209 -13.42 -8.62 -7.28
CA ASP A 209 -14.60 -9.04 -8.03
C ASP A 209 -14.25 -9.85 -9.30
N SER A 210 -12.98 -9.79 -9.71
CA SER A 210 -12.45 -10.62 -10.81
C SER A 210 -11.67 -11.82 -10.26
N PRO A 211 -11.76 -13.01 -10.88
CA PRO A 211 -10.93 -14.14 -10.49
C PRO A 211 -9.47 -13.90 -10.91
N GLU A 212 -8.51 -14.55 -10.21
CA GLU A 212 -7.08 -14.46 -10.53
C GLU A 212 -6.78 -14.82 -12.00
N SER A 213 -7.49 -15.80 -12.57
CA SER A 213 -7.34 -16.22 -13.97
C SER A 213 -7.72 -15.15 -15.01
N ALA A 214 -8.42 -14.09 -14.61
CA ALA A 214 -8.75 -12.97 -15.50
C ALA A 214 -7.56 -12.02 -15.71
N PHE A 215 -6.51 -12.12 -14.89
CA PHE A 215 -5.31 -11.29 -14.98
C PHE A 215 -4.27 -11.94 -15.88
N THR A 216 -4.59 -12.04 -17.19
CA THR A 216 -3.64 -12.44 -18.23
C THR A 216 -2.49 -11.43 -18.35
N PRO A 217 -1.37 -11.74 -19.04
CA PRO A 217 -0.32 -10.77 -19.28
C PRO A 217 -0.82 -9.46 -19.90
N GLU A 218 -1.73 -9.53 -20.88
CA GLU A 218 -2.34 -8.37 -21.52
C GLU A 218 -3.14 -7.54 -20.50
N ARG A 219 -3.98 -8.21 -19.70
CA ARG A 219 -4.76 -7.54 -18.67
C ARG A 219 -3.89 -6.91 -17.59
N LEU A 220 -2.78 -7.55 -17.21
CA LEU A 220 -1.84 -6.99 -16.26
C LEU A 220 -1.14 -5.76 -16.82
N ARG A 221 -0.78 -5.74 -18.11
CA ARG A 221 -0.25 -4.53 -18.77
C ARG A 221 -1.27 -3.38 -18.74
N GLU A 222 -2.56 -3.66 -18.94
CA GLU A 222 -3.62 -2.65 -18.80
C GLU A 222 -3.76 -2.14 -17.36
N VAL A 223 -3.65 -3.03 -16.37
CA VAL A 223 -3.69 -2.64 -14.95
C VAL A 223 -2.50 -1.74 -14.62
N VAL A 224 -1.28 -2.13 -15.00
CA VAL A 224 -0.07 -1.33 -14.76
C VAL A 224 -0.12 0.01 -15.52
N GLY A 225 -0.53 0.00 -16.79
CA GLY A 225 -0.67 1.21 -17.60
C GLY A 225 -1.73 2.15 -17.04
N GLY A 226 -2.85 1.59 -16.57
CA GLY A 226 -3.89 2.34 -15.88
C GLY A 226 -3.40 3.00 -14.61
N LEU A 227 -2.45 2.41 -13.86
CA LEU A 227 -1.81 3.06 -12.73
C LEU A 227 -1.06 4.32 -13.18
N HIS A 228 -0.25 4.22 -14.24
CA HIS A 228 0.43 5.37 -14.82
C HIS A 228 -0.52 6.48 -15.28
N GLU A 229 -1.56 6.13 -16.04
CA GLU A 229 -2.48 7.11 -16.61
C GLU A 229 -3.35 7.77 -15.54
N ARG A 230 -3.85 6.97 -14.59
CA ARG A 230 -4.86 7.42 -13.63
C ARG A 230 -4.24 8.08 -12.42
N VAL A 231 -3.14 7.56 -11.88
CA VAL A 231 -2.49 8.06 -10.67
C VAL A 231 -1.37 9.03 -10.99
N TYR A 232 -0.49 8.67 -11.93
CA TYR A 232 0.72 9.44 -12.22
C TYR A 232 0.60 10.35 -13.44
N HIS A 233 -0.56 10.33 -14.11
CA HIS A 233 -0.84 11.12 -15.32
C HIS A 233 0.15 10.91 -16.47
N ASN A 234 0.86 9.78 -16.48
CA ASN A 234 1.77 9.36 -17.54
C ASN A 234 0.97 8.69 -18.67
N GLN A 235 1.26 9.07 -19.92
CA GLN A 235 0.62 8.51 -21.11
C GLN A 235 1.53 7.51 -21.83
N PRO A 236 0.98 6.55 -22.60
CA PRO A 236 1.78 5.74 -23.52
C PRO A 236 2.67 6.62 -24.42
N GLY A 237 3.95 6.26 -24.56
CA GLY A 237 4.94 7.08 -25.24
C GLY A 237 5.75 7.99 -24.31
N SER A 238 5.38 8.12 -23.03
CA SER A 238 6.22 8.81 -22.04
C SER A 238 7.35 7.91 -21.55
N ALA A 239 8.47 8.50 -21.15
CA ALA A 239 9.65 7.76 -20.72
C ALA A 239 9.36 6.80 -19.55
N LEU A 240 8.61 7.25 -18.53
CA LEU A 240 8.25 6.42 -17.38
C LEU A 240 7.28 5.29 -17.75
N TYR A 241 6.29 5.57 -18.60
CA TYR A 241 5.32 4.58 -19.03
C TYR A 241 6.01 3.47 -19.83
N ASP A 242 6.78 3.84 -20.84
CA ASP A 242 7.40 2.90 -21.77
C ASP A 242 8.54 2.11 -21.13
N SER A 243 9.24 2.70 -20.16
CA SER A 243 10.28 2.00 -19.39
C SER A 243 9.69 1.01 -18.38
N THR A 244 8.51 1.29 -17.84
CA THR A 244 7.77 0.34 -16.98
C THR A 244 7.13 -0.78 -17.77
N LEU A 245 6.61 -0.48 -18.97
CA LEU A 245 5.91 -1.43 -19.85
C LEU A 245 6.60 -1.57 -21.21
N PRO A 246 7.85 -2.08 -21.25
CA PRO A 246 8.58 -2.23 -22.51
C PRO A 246 7.86 -3.20 -23.45
N VAL A 247 8.10 -3.04 -24.75
CA VAL A 247 7.52 -3.92 -25.77
C VAL A 247 7.93 -5.36 -25.51
N GLY A 248 6.94 -6.25 -25.39
CA GLY A 248 7.15 -7.67 -25.13
C GLY A 248 7.28 -8.06 -23.65
N CYS A 249 7.05 -7.14 -22.69
CA CYS A 249 6.91 -7.56 -21.30
C CYS A 249 5.71 -8.51 -21.12
N GLU A 250 5.92 -9.58 -20.35
CA GLU A 250 4.91 -10.62 -20.06
C GLU A 250 4.67 -10.70 -18.55
N PRO A 251 3.98 -9.72 -17.95
CA PRO A 251 3.70 -9.74 -16.52
C PRO A 251 2.82 -10.93 -16.14
N ARG A 252 3.02 -11.45 -14.93
CA ARG A 252 2.25 -12.57 -14.39
C ARG A 252 2.04 -12.43 -12.88
N LEU A 253 0.92 -12.93 -12.39
CA LEU A 253 0.67 -13.00 -10.96
C LEU A 253 1.44 -14.16 -10.33
N ARG A 254 2.08 -13.89 -9.19
CA ARG A 254 2.73 -14.88 -8.32
C ARG A 254 2.34 -14.63 -6.87
N PRO A 255 2.42 -15.64 -5.98
CA PRO A 255 2.22 -15.40 -4.55
C PRO A 255 3.16 -14.30 -4.04
N ALA A 256 2.63 -13.31 -3.32
CA ALA A 256 3.42 -12.13 -2.94
C ALA A 256 4.66 -12.48 -2.12
N ARG A 257 4.61 -13.55 -1.31
CA ARG A 257 5.77 -14.02 -0.53
C ARG A 257 6.98 -14.40 -1.40
N VAL A 258 6.77 -14.74 -2.67
CA VAL A 258 7.85 -15.08 -3.61
C VAL A 258 8.66 -13.84 -3.99
N ALA A 259 8.08 -12.65 -3.94
CA ALA A 259 8.81 -11.40 -4.13
C ALA A 259 9.87 -11.17 -3.02
N GLY A 260 9.68 -11.81 -1.86
CA GLY A 260 10.59 -11.80 -0.72
C GLY A 260 11.88 -12.61 -0.92
N ALA A 261 11.92 -13.51 -1.90
CA ALA A 261 13.10 -14.29 -2.24
C ALA A 261 14.20 -13.38 -2.82
N GLN A 262 15.47 -13.61 -2.45
CA GLN A 262 16.56 -12.85 -3.04
C GLN A 262 16.75 -13.31 -4.48
N LYS A 263 16.89 -12.38 -5.43
CA LYS A 263 17.35 -12.77 -6.77
C LYS A 263 18.84 -13.11 -6.63
N SER A 264 19.28 -14.26 -7.13
CA SER A 264 20.71 -14.55 -7.29
C SER A 264 21.34 -13.55 -8.25
N GLU A 265 22.67 -13.50 -8.30
CA GLU A 265 23.44 -12.74 -9.31
C GLU A 265 23.03 -13.07 -10.76
N ARG A 266 22.32 -14.18 -10.99
CA ARG A 266 21.81 -14.62 -12.30
C ARG A 266 20.36 -14.22 -12.58
N GLY A 267 19.72 -13.48 -11.67
CA GLY A 267 18.32 -13.05 -11.79
C GLY A 267 17.29 -14.13 -11.45
N GLU A 268 17.73 -15.32 -10.99
CA GLU A 268 16.85 -16.39 -10.53
C GLU A 268 16.41 -16.15 -9.09
N LEU A 269 15.16 -16.46 -8.75
CA LEU A 269 14.68 -16.37 -7.36
C LEU A 269 15.31 -17.48 -6.51
N VAL A 270 15.95 -17.11 -5.39
CA VAL A 270 16.57 -17.99 -4.39
C VAL A 270 15.81 -17.91 -3.07
#